data_AF-A0A1A2JWB2-F1
#
_entry.id   AF-A0A1A2JWB2-F1
#
_cell.length_a   1.000
_cell.length_b   1.000
_cell.length_c   1.000
_cell.angle_alpha   90.00
_cell.angle_beta   90.00
_cell.angle_gamma   90.00
#
_symmetry.space_group_name_H-M   'P 1'
#
loop_
_entity.id
_entity.type
_entity.pdbx_description
1 polymer ?
#
loop_
_entity_poly.entity_id
_entity_poly.type
_entity_poly.pdbx_seq_one_letter_code
_entity_poly.pdbx_strand_id
1 'polypeptide(L)'
;MACYGTRGDIEPSVVVGRELLRRGHDVRMAVPPDLIGFAEAAGLPAAAYGLETQLWLDVYRNFWTSFFGAFWKVRELRGLWREMWDLSDQCWGHMTTTLTSLADGADLLLVGQSYQEPAANVAEYYDIPLATLHHAPMRPNGQLVSILPPPLGRSAMMAFDWLAWRLNKKPEDAQRRELGLPPATRPAPRRIAQRRSLEIQGYDDVCFPGLAREWSKWDGRRPFVGALTMEMTTDTDDEVASWIAAGTPPICFASGSIPVESPTEMVEMISTACTQLGERALICAGGSDFSEVPHFDHVKVVGPVNYAAVFPAC
;
A
#
# COMPACT_ATOMS: atom_id res chain seq x y z
N MET A 1 0.68 -3.06 15.53
CA MET A 1 0.33 -3.08 14.10
C MET A 1 1.50 -2.56 13.29
N ALA A 2 1.91 -3.23 12.22
CA ALA A 2 3.11 -2.86 11.44
C ALA A 2 2.80 -2.77 9.94
N CYS A 3 2.92 -1.57 9.39
CA CYS A 3 2.51 -1.27 8.02
C CYS A 3 3.54 -0.37 7.36
N TYR A 4 3.84 -0.60 6.09
CA TYR A 4 4.81 0.17 5.33
C TYR A 4 4.33 0.39 3.91
N GLY A 5 4.59 1.56 3.35
CA GLY A 5 4.15 1.96 2.02
C GLY A 5 3.57 3.37 2.03
N THR A 6 2.84 3.72 0.98
CA THR A 6 2.26 5.06 0.86
C THR A 6 0.99 5.16 1.70
N ARG A 7 0.35 6.33 1.63
CA ARG A 7 -0.94 6.59 2.26
C ARG A 7 -1.98 5.47 2.04
N GLY A 8 -2.05 4.92 0.83
CA GLY A 8 -2.99 3.85 0.49
C GLY A 8 -2.69 2.52 1.20
N ASP A 9 -1.43 2.27 1.56
CA ASP A 9 -1.05 1.08 2.32
C ASP A 9 -1.36 1.21 3.82
N ILE A 10 -1.24 2.43 4.34
CA ILE A 10 -1.38 2.73 5.78
C ILE A 10 -2.83 2.97 6.18
N GLU A 11 -3.62 3.67 5.37
CA GLU A 11 -4.98 4.07 5.73
C GLU A 11 -5.90 2.90 6.12
N PRO A 12 -6.00 1.81 5.35
CA PRO A 12 -6.81 0.65 5.75
C PRO A 12 -6.40 0.10 7.12
N SER A 13 -5.11 0.16 7.45
CA SER A 13 -4.59 -0.30 8.73
C SER A 13 -4.94 0.68 9.86
N VAL A 14 -4.93 1.98 9.59
CA VAL A 14 -5.42 2.99 10.53
C VAL A 14 -6.92 2.78 10.82
N VAL A 15 -7.74 2.45 9.83
CA VAL A 15 -9.16 2.09 10.04
C VAL A 15 -9.30 0.94 11.02
N VAL A 16 -8.55 -0.16 10.80
CA VAL A 16 -8.56 -1.31 11.71
C VAL A 16 -8.08 -0.91 13.11
N GLY A 17 -6.99 -0.14 13.21
CA GLY A 17 -6.44 0.32 14.47
C GLY A 17 -7.44 1.13 15.28
N ARG A 18 -8.15 2.08 14.64
CA ARG A 18 -9.19 2.87 15.30
C ARG A 18 -10.34 2.01 15.80
N GLU A 19 -10.77 1.04 15.00
CA GLU A 19 -11.85 0.15 15.40
C GLU A 19 -11.44 -0.77 16.57
N LEU A 20 -10.17 -1.21 16.61
CA LEU A 20 -9.61 -1.94 17.75
C LEU A 20 -9.54 -1.08 19.01
N LEU A 21 -9.03 0.17 18.90
CA LEU A 21 -9.04 1.13 20.01
C LEU A 21 -10.46 1.37 20.53
N ARG A 22 -11.43 1.59 19.62
CA ARG A 22 -12.84 1.81 19.96
C ARG A 22 -13.45 0.63 20.73
N ARG A 23 -12.96 -0.59 20.46
CA ARG A 23 -13.36 -1.82 21.16
C ARG A 23 -12.61 -2.06 22.47
N GLY A 24 -11.69 -1.17 22.85
CA GLY A 24 -10.97 -1.21 24.13
C GLY A 24 -9.64 -1.97 24.10
N HIS A 25 -9.09 -2.26 22.92
CA HIS A 25 -7.75 -2.84 22.80
C HIS A 25 -6.67 -1.75 22.90
N ASP A 26 -5.50 -2.09 23.45
CA ASP A 26 -4.30 -1.23 23.32
C ASP A 26 -3.68 -1.43 21.94
N VAL A 27 -3.51 -0.35 21.18
CA VAL A 27 -3.02 -0.39 19.79
C VAL A 27 -1.84 0.55 19.65
N ARG A 28 -0.72 -0.01 19.17
CA ARG A 28 0.45 0.75 18.71
C ARG A 28 0.66 0.53 17.23
N MET A 29 0.86 1.61 16.50
CA MET A 29 1.12 1.61 15.06
C MET A 29 2.63 1.74 14.81
N ALA A 30 3.16 0.94 13.89
CA ALA A 30 4.48 1.12 13.31
C ALA A 30 4.26 1.47 11.84
N VAL A 31 4.62 2.71 11.47
CA VAL A 31 4.36 3.30 10.15
C VAL A 31 5.60 4.04 9.63
N PRO A 32 5.71 4.33 8.32
CA PRO A 32 6.79 5.15 7.80
C PRO A 32 6.88 6.49 8.55
N PRO A 33 8.09 7.05 8.75
CA PRO A 33 8.27 8.29 9.51
C PRO A 33 7.38 9.45 9.02
N ASP A 34 7.20 9.57 7.70
CA ASP A 34 6.38 10.58 7.04
C ASP A 34 4.86 10.44 7.28
N LEU A 35 4.42 9.31 7.83
CA LEU A 35 3.00 9.01 8.11
C LEU A 35 2.68 8.85 9.60
N ILE A 36 3.63 9.11 10.50
CA ILE A 36 3.40 9.13 11.95
C ILE A 36 2.30 10.14 12.30
N GLY A 37 2.43 11.38 11.83
CA GLY A 37 1.47 12.45 12.11
C GLY A 37 0.06 12.11 11.63
N PHE A 38 -0.07 11.35 10.54
CA PHE A 38 -1.37 10.85 10.09
C PHE A 38 -1.97 9.84 11.08
N ALA A 39 -1.20 8.84 11.50
CA ALA A 39 -1.68 7.85 12.46
C ALA A 39 -2.04 8.49 13.82
N GLU A 40 -1.23 9.44 14.29
CA GLU A 40 -1.49 10.17 15.53
C GLU A 40 -2.72 11.08 15.44
N ALA A 41 -2.94 11.76 14.31
CA ALA A 41 -4.15 12.54 14.06
C ALA A 41 -5.42 11.67 14.08
N ALA A 42 -5.29 10.38 13.76
CA ALA A 42 -6.35 9.38 13.88
C ALA A 42 -6.54 8.82 15.31
N GLY A 43 -5.74 9.28 16.28
CA GLY A 43 -5.78 8.88 17.69
C GLY A 43 -4.97 7.62 18.01
N LEU A 44 -4.10 7.17 17.10
CA LEU A 44 -3.29 5.97 17.29
C LEU A 44 -1.84 6.35 17.64
N PRO A 45 -1.31 5.91 18.80
CA PRO A 45 0.11 6.04 19.10
C PRO A 45 0.95 5.35 18.01
N ALA A 46 1.90 6.09 17.44
CA ALA A 46 2.68 5.64 16.31
C ALA A 46 4.19 5.72 16.55
N ALA A 47 4.94 4.81 15.94
CA ALA A 47 6.40 4.78 15.97
C ALA A 47 6.96 4.60 14.56
N ALA A 48 8.15 5.14 14.34
CA ALA A 48 8.85 5.08 13.07
C ALA A 48 9.22 3.64 12.68
N TYR A 49 8.79 3.21 11.50
CA TYR A 49 8.97 1.87 10.96
C TYR A 49 9.54 1.93 9.55
N GLY A 50 10.79 1.49 9.39
CA GLY A 50 11.50 1.56 8.11
C GLY A 50 12.04 2.95 7.80
N LEU A 51 12.20 3.23 6.50
CA LEU A 51 12.66 4.53 5.98
C LEU A 51 11.48 5.38 5.48
N GLU A 52 11.73 6.64 5.15
CA GLU A 52 10.72 7.49 4.54
C GLU A 52 10.27 6.95 3.18
N THR A 53 8.96 7.01 2.92
CA THR A 53 8.37 6.44 1.70
C THR A 53 8.84 7.14 0.43
N GLN A 54 9.04 8.47 0.49
CA GLN A 54 9.49 9.30 -0.63
C GLN A 54 10.89 8.88 -1.13
N LEU A 55 11.81 8.60 -0.22
CA LEU A 55 13.15 8.12 -0.55
C LEU A 55 13.09 6.82 -1.39
N TRP A 56 12.15 5.94 -1.05
CA TRP A 56 11.96 4.67 -1.75
C TRP A 56 11.31 4.88 -3.13
N LEU A 57 10.30 5.75 -3.23
CA LEU A 57 9.62 6.09 -4.49
C LEU A 57 10.58 6.74 -5.49
N ASP A 58 11.44 7.64 -5.03
CA ASP A 58 12.41 8.34 -5.86
C ASP A 58 13.43 7.37 -6.47
N VAL A 59 13.97 6.46 -5.66
CA VAL A 59 14.92 5.44 -6.11
C VAL A 59 14.26 4.47 -7.08
N TYR A 60 13.02 4.06 -6.81
CA TYR A 60 12.26 3.19 -7.70
C TYR A 60 11.96 3.85 -9.05
N ARG A 61 11.50 5.12 -9.03
CA ARG A 61 11.28 5.93 -10.23
C ARG A 61 12.57 6.07 -11.03
N ASN A 62 13.67 6.47 -10.40
CA ASN A 62 14.97 6.62 -11.07
C ASN A 62 15.48 5.31 -11.68
N PHE A 63 15.26 4.18 -10.99
CA PHE A 63 15.58 2.86 -11.51
C PHE A 63 14.77 2.52 -12.76
N TRP A 64 13.45 2.69 -12.74
CA TRP A 64 12.60 2.39 -13.90
C TRP A 64 12.82 3.34 -15.08
N THR A 65 12.98 4.63 -14.83
CA THR A 65 13.34 5.62 -15.86
C THR A 65 14.66 5.22 -16.53
N SER A 66 15.66 4.80 -15.76
CA SER A 66 16.93 4.31 -16.30
C SER A 66 16.81 2.98 -17.04
N PHE A 67 15.96 2.06 -16.54
CA PHE A 67 15.75 0.74 -17.11
C PHE A 67 15.06 0.80 -18.48
N PHE A 68 14.03 1.64 -18.63
CA PHE A 68 13.32 1.85 -19.89
C PHE A 68 14.00 2.87 -20.80
N GLY A 69 14.75 3.83 -20.24
CA GLY A 69 15.33 4.95 -20.97
C GLY A 69 16.68 4.66 -21.65
N ALA A 70 17.44 3.62 -21.26
CA ALA A 70 18.69 3.30 -21.94
C ALA A 70 19.19 1.87 -21.73
N PHE A 71 19.08 1.04 -22.78
CA PHE A 71 19.66 -0.31 -22.82
C PHE A 71 21.19 -0.31 -22.54
N TRP A 72 21.91 0.81 -22.76
CA TRP A 72 23.37 0.97 -22.61
C TRP A 72 23.88 1.51 -21.26
N LYS A 73 23.00 1.80 -20.29
CA LYS A 73 23.39 2.34 -18.97
C LYS A 73 23.66 1.26 -17.91
N VAL A 74 24.33 0.16 -18.27
CA VAL A 74 24.55 -1.00 -17.37
C VAL A 74 25.26 -0.62 -16.05
N ARG A 75 26.20 0.34 -16.08
CA ARG A 75 26.92 0.80 -14.87
C ARG A 75 26.00 1.58 -13.91
N GLU A 76 25.12 2.40 -14.47
CA GLU A 76 24.15 3.22 -13.72
C GLU A 76 23.05 2.32 -13.13
N LEU A 77 22.53 1.37 -13.92
CA LEU A 77 21.61 0.32 -13.46
C LEU A 77 22.20 -0.51 -12.32
N ARG A 78 23.48 -0.91 -12.41
CA ARG A 78 24.18 -1.59 -11.30
C ARG A 78 24.40 -0.69 -10.08
N GLY A 79 24.48 0.63 -10.27
CA GLY A 79 24.53 1.61 -9.19
C GLY A 79 23.20 1.66 -8.44
N LEU A 80 22.14 1.99 -9.18
CA LEU A 80 20.77 2.08 -8.66
C LEU A 80 20.28 0.77 -8.05
N TRP A 81 20.64 -0.37 -8.64
CA TRP A 81 20.30 -1.67 -8.07
C TRP A 81 21.00 -1.92 -6.73
N ARG A 82 22.28 -1.54 -6.59
CA ARG A 82 22.99 -1.63 -5.30
C ARG A 82 22.41 -0.68 -4.26
N GLU A 83 22.07 0.54 -4.67
CA GLU A 83 21.43 1.53 -3.81
C GLU A 83 20.06 1.06 -3.33
N MET A 84 19.24 0.50 -4.22
CA MET A 84 17.95 -0.11 -3.86
C MET A 84 18.12 -1.28 -2.88
N TRP A 85 19.16 -2.12 -3.06
CA TRP A 85 19.48 -3.19 -2.12
C TRP A 85 19.93 -2.68 -0.76
N ASP A 86 20.83 -1.70 -0.74
CA ASP A 86 21.34 -1.11 0.51
C ASP A 86 20.23 -0.44 1.31
N LEU A 87 19.36 0.33 0.64
CA LEU A 87 18.17 0.91 1.25
C LEU A 87 17.19 -0.15 1.75
N SER A 88 17.00 -1.23 1.00
CA SER A 88 16.16 -2.34 1.44
C SER A 88 16.72 -3.02 2.69
N ASP A 89 18.04 -3.26 2.75
CA ASP A 89 18.71 -3.87 3.92
C ASP A 89 18.65 -2.94 5.14
N GLN A 90 18.91 -1.64 4.97
CA GLN A 90 18.76 -0.64 6.05
C GLN A 90 17.32 -0.58 6.57
N CYS A 91 16.35 -0.52 5.65
CA CYS A 91 14.93 -0.52 5.99
C CYS A 91 14.53 -1.78 6.76
N TRP A 92 15.01 -2.95 6.32
CA TRP A 92 14.77 -4.23 7.00
C TRP A 92 15.33 -4.25 8.43
N GLY A 93 16.55 -3.75 8.63
CA GLY A 93 17.18 -3.66 9.96
C GLY A 93 16.43 -2.73 10.91
N HIS A 94 16.03 -1.55 10.43
CA HIS A 94 15.21 -0.61 11.21
C HIS A 94 13.86 -1.20 11.57
N MET A 95 13.17 -1.80 10.59
CA MET A 95 11.89 -2.49 10.81
C MET A 95 12.01 -3.58 11.85
N THR A 96 13.07 -4.40 11.79
CA THR A 96 13.31 -5.48 12.76
C THR A 96 13.46 -4.92 14.17
N THR A 97 14.28 -3.89 14.34
CA THR A 97 14.55 -3.28 15.65
C THR A 97 13.28 -2.69 16.26
N THR A 98 12.59 -1.82 15.50
CA THR A 98 11.33 -1.21 15.94
C THR A 98 10.30 -2.27 16.28
N LEU A 99 10.10 -3.25 15.39
CA LEU A 99 9.02 -4.20 15.54
C LEU A 99 9.26 -5.19 16.67
N THR A 100 10.51 -5.60 16.89
CA THR A 100 10.85 -6.46 18.03
C THR A 100 10.52 -5.74 19.35
N SER A 101 10.92 -4.48 19.48
CA SER A 101 10.59 -3.66 20.66
C SER A 101 9.08 -3.46 20.85
N LEU A 102 8.34 -3.14 19.78
CA LEU A 102 6.90 -2.88 19.87
C LEU A 102 6.06 -4.14 20.08
N ALA A 103 6.54 -5.30 19.63
CA ALA A 103 5.85 -6.58 19.79
C ALA A 103 6.07 -7.20 21.17
N ASP A 104 7.02 -6.71 21.96
CA ASP A 104 7.24 -7.18 23.33
C ASP A 104 6.01 -6.90 24.20
N GLY A 105 5.40 -7.98 24.70
CA GLY A 105 4.14 -7.93 25.46
C GLY A 105 2.87 -7.77 24.61
N ALA A 106 2.93 -7.85 23.28
CA ALA A 106 1.74 -7.80 22.42
C ALA A 106 1.06 -9.16 22.28
N ASP A 107 -0.28 -9.19 22.26
CA ASP A 107 -1.06 -10.43 22.08
C ASP A 107 -1.30 -10.82 20.61
N LEU A 108 -1.10 -9.87 19.68
CA LEU A 108 -1.38 -10.03 18.26
C LEU A 108 -0.53 -9.07 17.44
N LEU A 109 0.06 -9.56 16.36
CA LEU A 109 0.68 -8.73 15.34
C LEU A 109 -0.20 -8.68 14.08
N LEU A 110 -0.74 -7.49 13.77
CA LEU A 110 -1.35 -7.21 12.47
C LEU A 110 -0.35 -6.52 11.54
N VAL A 111 -0.22 -7.01 10.32
CA VAL A 111 0.75 -6.51 9.34
C VAL A 111 0.07 -6.11 8.03
N GLY A 112 0.57 -5.03 7.41
CA GLY A 112 0.17 -4.64 6.07
C GLY A 112 0.68 -5.60 4.98
N GLN A 113 0.43 -5.24 3.72
CA GLN A 113 0.83 -6.06 2.58
C GLN A 113 2.34 -6.07 2.33
N SER A 114 3.00 -4.94 2.52
CA SER A 114 4.44 -4.77 2.29
C SER A 114 5.26 -5.22 3.50
N TYR A 115 6.45 -5.79 3.26
CA TYR A 115 7.39 -6.24 4.29
C TYR A 115 6.74 -7.18 5.34
N GLN A 116 5.97 -8.17 4.87
CA GLN A 116 5.37 -9.19 5.74
C GLN A 116 6.41 -10.17 6.29
N GLU A 117 7.51 -10.37 5.57
CA GLU A 117 8.58 -11.28 5.90
C GLU A 117 9.25 -10.94 7.24
N PRO A 118 9.76 -9.70 7.48
CA PRO A 118 10.37 -9.37 8.76
C PRO A 118 9.36 -9.46 9.90
N ALA A 119 8.11 -9.08 9.67
CA ALA A 119 7.07 -9.11 10.68
C ALA A 119 6.62 -10.53 11.04
N ALA A 120 6.54 -11.43 10.06
CA ALA A 120 6.26 -12.84 10.31
C ALA A 120 7.36 -13.52 11.14
N ASN A 121 8.62 -13.12 10.96
CA ASN A 121 9.73 -13.62 11.78
C ASN A 121 9.62 -13.10 13.23
N VAL A 122 9.26 -11.83 13.45
CA VAL A 122 9.04 -11.30 14.80
C VAL A 122 7.84 -11.98 15.50
N ALA A 123 6.74 -12.22 14.79
CA ALA A 123 5.61 -12.96 15.34
C ALA A 123 5.99 -14.41 15.72
N GLU A 124 6.84 -15.06 14.92
CA GLU A 124 7.37 -16.39 15.22
C GLU A 124 8.33 -16.37 16.42
N TYR A 125 9.14 -15.32 16.57
CA TYR A 125 10.06 -15.15 17.70
C TYR A 125 9.32 -15.02 19.04
N TYR A 126 8.28 -14.19 19.12
CA TYR A 126 7.46 -14.03 20.32
C TYR A 126 6.38 -15.13 20.46
N ASP A 127 6.24 -16.00 19.47
CA ASP A 127 5.17 -17.00 19.33
C ASP A 127 3.75 -16.44 19.51
N ILE A 128 3.50 -15.28 18.90
CA ILE A 128 2.19 -14.60 18.95
C ILE A 128 1.42 -14.80 17.64
N PRO A 129 0.08 -14.76 17.68
CA PRO A 129 -0.75 -14.75 16.49
C PRO A 129 -0.35 -13.63 15.51
N LEU A 130 -0.37 -13.96 14.21
CA LEU A 130 -0.16 -13.03 13.11
C LEU A 130 -1.46 -12.91 12.30
N ALA A 131 -1.85 -11.67 12.00
CA ALA A 131 -2.87 -11.33 11.02
C ALA A 131 -2.26 -10.45 9.92
N THR A 132 -2.65 -10.68 8.66
CA THR A 132 -2.22 -9.85 7.53
C THR A 132 -3.41 -9.10 6.94
N LEU A 133 -3.23 -7.85 6.53
CA LEU A 133 -4.21 -7.06 5.79
C LEU A 133 -3.69 -6.85 4.36
N HIS A 134 -4.44 -7.34 3.37
CA HIS A 134 -4.12 -7.20 1.95
C HIS A 134 -5.10 -6.26 1.27
N HIS A 135 -4.58 -5.37 0.42
CA HIS A 135 -5.37 -4.42 -0.36
C HIS A 135 -5.64 -4.94 -1.79
N ALA A 136 -4.99 -6.04 -2.16
CA ALA A 136 -5.15 -6.77 -3.42
C ALA A 136 -4.90 -8.28 -3.21
N PRO A 137 -5.34 -9.16 -4.13
CA PRO A 137 -5.22 -10.62 -3.97
C PRO A 137 -3.78 -11.13 -4.20
N MET A 138 -2.87 -10.80 -3.28
CA MET A 138 -1.44 -11.07 -3.40
C MET A 138 -1.05 -12.55 -3.23
N ARG A 139 -1.93 -13.36 -2.63
CA ARG A 139 -1.65 -14.80 -2.46
C ARG A 139 -1.91 -15.54 -3.76
N PRO A 140 -1.13 -16.60 -4.10
CA PRO A 140 -1.33 -17.38 -5.31
C PRO A 140 -2.79 -17.78 -5.50
N ASN A 141 -3.38 -17.29 -6.60
CA ASN A 141 -4.80 -17.48 -6.92
C ASN A 141 -5.01 -17.56 -8.44
N GLY A 142 -6.20 -17.97 -8.84
CA GLY A 142 -6.56 -18.12 -10.25
C GLY A 142 -7.15 -16.89 -10.94
N GLN A 143 -7.33 -15.77 -10.24
CA GLN A 143 -8.09 -14.60 -10.73
C GLN A 143 -7.20 -13.39 -11.08
N LEU A 144 -6.08 -13.19 -10.37
CA LEU A 144 -5.25 -11.99 -10.54
C LEU A 144 -4.52 -11.97 -11.90
N VAL A 145 -3.94 -13.09 -12.31
CA VAL A 145 -3.23 -13.21 -13.61
C VAL A 145 -4.20 -13.75 -14.66
N SER A 146 -5.20 -12.93 -15.01
CA SER A 146 -6.35 -13.32 -15.85
C SER A 146 -6.00 -13.67 -17.31
N ILE A 147 -4.83 -13.24 -17.79
CA ILE A 147 -4.32 -13.61 -19.12
C ILE A 147 -3.95 -15.11 -19.21
N LEU A 148 -3.75 -15.77 -18.07
CA LEU A 148 -3.43 -17.20 -18.00
C LEU A 148 -4.62 -18.00 -17.47
N PRO A 149 -4.79 -19.27 -17.90
CA PRO A 149 -5.69 -20.20 -17.24
C PRO A 149 -5.41 -20.30 -15.73
N PRO A 150 -6.43 -20.46 -14.86
CA PRO A 150 -6.27 -20.38 -13.40
C PRO A 150 -5.14 -21.24 -12.78
N PRO A 151 -4.90 -22.50 -13.21
CA PRO A 151 -3.77 -23.29 -12.69
C PRO A 151 -2.39 -22.69 -13.03
N LEU A 152 -2.26 -22.09 -14.22
CA LEU A 152 -1.03 -21.45 -14.67
C LEU A 152 -0.82 -20.12 -13.96
N GLY A 153 -1.88 -19.31 -13.80
CA GLY A 153 -1.84 -18.08 -13.01
C GLY A 153 -1.37 -18.32 -11.56
N ARG A 154 -1.93 -19.33 -10.89
CA ARG A 154 -1.47 -19.75 -9.55
C ARG A 154 0.00 -20.14 -9.54
N SER A 155 0.43 -20.93 -10.51
CA SER A 155 1.80 -21.43 -10.58
C SER A 155 2.79 -20.30 -10.83
N ALA A 156 2.43 -19.33 -11.68
CA ALA A 156 3.22 -18.13 -11.94
C ALA A 156 3.40 -17.29 -10.66
N MET A 157 2.32 -17.06 -9.91
CA MET A 157 2.40 -16.36 -8.62
C MET A 157 3.25 -17.12 -7.59
N MET A 158 3.14 -18.45 -7.51
CA MET A 158 4.01 -19.25 -6.62
C MET A 158 5.48 -19.18 -7.02
N ALA A 159 5.78 -19.15 -8.32
CA ALA A 159 7.14 -19.01 -8.83
C ALA A 159 7.71 -17.62 -8.52
N PHE A 160 6.87 -16.58 -8.65
CA PHE A 160 7.21 -15.22 -8.26
C PHE A 160 7.53 -15.13 -6.76
N ASP A 161 6.66 -15.64 -5.88
CA ASP A 161 6.92 -15.69 -4.44
C ASP A 161 8.23 -16.41 -4.11
N TRP A 162 8.51 -17.52 -4.79
CA TRP A 162 9.75 -18.26 -4.60
C TRP A 162 10.98 -17.47 -5.06
N LEU A 163 10.90 -16.79 -6.21
CA LEU A 163 12.00 -15.98 -6.72
C LEU A 163 12.27 -14.77 -5.81
N ALA A 164 11.22 -14.04 -5.41
CA ALA A 164 11.32 -12.92 -4.48
C ALA A 164 11.94 -13.37 -3.14
N TRP A 165 11.50 -14.50 -2.60
CA TRP A 165 12.11 -15.10 -1.42
C TRP A 165 13.59 -15.44 -1.62
N ARG A 166 13.97 -16.01 -2.77
CA ARG A 166 15.38 -16.32 -3.06
C ARG A 166 16.26 -15.08 -3.09
N LEU A 167 15.75 -13.97 -3.61
CA LEU A 167 16.44 -12.68 -3.61
C LEU A 167 16.60 -12.15 -2.17
N ASN A 168 15.55 -12.24 -1.35
CA ASN A 168 15.53 -11.72 0.02
C ASN A 168 16.03 -12.72 1.09
N LYS A 169 16.49 -13.92 0.69
CA LYS A 169 16.83 -14.99 1.64
C LYS A 169 17.98 -14.61 2.58
N LYS A 170 18.99 -13.88 2.07
CA LYS A 170 20.15 -13.47 2.86
C LYS A 170 19.77 -12.52 4.01
N PRO A 171 19.07 -11.39 3.78
CA PRO A 171 18.60 -10.54 4.87
C PRO A 171 17.58 -11.25 5.78
N GLU A 172 16.69 -12.08 5.23
CA GLU A 172 15.73 -12.85 6.03
C GLU A 172 16.42 -13.84 6.99
N ASP A 173 17.38 -14.64 6.51
CA ASP A 173 18.13 -15.58 7.36
C ASP A 173 19.05 -14.84 8.35
N ALA A 174 19.49 -13.62 8.03
CA ALA A 174 20.24 -12.80 8.97
C ALA A 174 19.38 -12.35 10.15
N GLN A 175 18.22 -11.77 9.85
CA GLN A 175 17.24 -11.40 10.87
C GLN A 175 16.80 -12.61 11.71
N ARG A 176 16.48 -13.74 11.07
CA ARG A 176 16.07 -14.96 11.79
C ARG A 176 17.15 -15.43 12.75
N ARG A 177 18.43 -15.40 12.36
CA ARG A 177 19.55 -15.74 13.25
C ARG A 177 19.68 -14.77 14.43
N GLU A 178 19.50 -13.47 14.21
CA GLU A 178 19.50 -12.46 15.28
C GLU A 178 18.38 -12.69 16.30
N LEU A 179 17.21 -13.12 15.81
CA LEU A 179 16.07 -13.53 16.64
C LEU A 179 16.21 -14.96 17.22
N GLY A 180 17.32 -15.67 16.99
CA GLY A 180 17.51 -17.05 17.45
C GLY A 180 16.63 -18.11 16.75
N LEU A 181 16.04 -17.77 15.60
CA LEU A 181 15.20 -18.65 14.79
C LEU A 181 16.02 -19.45 13.77
N PRO A 182 15.57 -20.67 13.39
CA PRO A 182 16.21 -21.44 12.34
C PRO A 182 16.06 -20.74 10.98
N PRO A 183 16.99 -20.95 10.01
CA PRO A 183 16.89 -20.36 8.68
C PRO A 183 15.55 -20.66 7.99
N ALA A 184 15.07 -19.72 7.18
CA ALA A 184 13.82 -19.90 6.45
C ALA A 184 14.00 -20.99 5.37
N THR A 185 13.12 -21.99 5.35
CA THR A 185 13.15 -23.06 4.34
C THR A 185 12.14 -22.84 3.21
N ARG A 186 11.23 -21.89 3.36
CA ARG A 186 10.13 -21.58 2.43
C ARG A 186 9.79 -20.09 2.48
N PRO A 187 9.20 -19.50 1.42
CA PRO A 187 8.73 -18.11 1.40
C PRO A 187 7.74 -17.79 2.53
N ALA A 188 7.72 -16.54 3.00
CA ALA A 188 6.84 -16.10 4.08
C ALA A 188 5.35 -16.38 3.84
N PRO A 189 4.76 -16.17 2.64
CA PRO A 189 3.35 -16.51 2.40
C PRO A 189 2.99 -17.97 2.72
N ARG A 190 3.93 -18.90 2.46
CA ARG A 190 3.73 -20.32 2.81
C ARG A 190 3.82 -20.55 4.32
N ARG A 191 4.72 -19.87 5.02
CA ARG A 191 4.88 -20.00 6.48
C ARG A 191 3.67 -19.41 7.22
N ILE A 192 3.18 -18.25 6.77
CA ILE A 192 1.97 -17.59 7.27
C ILE A 192 0.76 -18.53 7.14
N ALA A 193 0.58 -19.14 5.95
CA ALA A 193 -0.47 -20.12 5.72
C ALA A 193 -0.32 -21.38 6.60
N GLN A 194 0.91 -21.87 6.81
CA GLN A 194 1.19 -23.03 7.67
C GLN A 194 0.89 -22.75 9.16
N ARG A 195 1.12 -21.53 9.63
CA ARG A 195 0.73 -21.07 10.97
C ARG A 195 -0.78 -20.80 11.11
N ARG A 196 -1.58 -21.00 10.05
CA ARG A 196 -3.02 -20.71 10.01
C ARG A 196 -3.35 -19.27 10.45
N SER A 197 -2.46 -18.34 10.12
CA SER A 197 -2.65 -16.91 10.34
C SER A 197 -3.91 -16.41 9.66
N LEU A 198 -4.52 -15.36 10.22
CA LEU A 198 -5.66 -14.70 9.58
C LEU A 198 -5.14 -13.81 8.44
N GLU A 199 -5.64 -14.00 7.23
CA GLU A 199 -5.25 -13.21 6.07
C GLU A 199 -6.47 -12.42 5.58
N ILE A 200 -6.65 -11.21 6.10
CA ILE A 200 -7.79 -10.33 5.82
C ILE A 200 -7.64 -9.72 4.42
N GLN A 201 -8.74 -9.73 3.68
CA GLN A 201 -8.82 -9.18 2.33
C GLN A 201 -9.60 -7.86 2.41
N GLY A 202 -8.85 -6.76 2.50
CA GLY A 202 -9.34 -5.39 2.60
C GLY A 202 -9.80 -4.83 1.26
N TYR A 203 -10.53 -5.64 0.50
CA TYR A 203 -11.12 -5.31 -0.79
C TYR A 203 -12.35 -6.18 -1.01
N ASP A 204 -13.20 -5.76 -1.94
CA ASP A 204 -14.47 -6.42 -2.22
C ASP A 204 -14.30 -7.65 -3.12
N ASP A 205 -15.08 -8.71 -2.89
CA ASP A 205 -15.01 -9.92 -3.69
C ASP A 205 -15.59 -9.73 -5.10
N VAL A 206 -16.43 -8.70 -5.31
CA VAL A 206 -16.94 -8.30 -6.63
C VAL A 206 -15.82 -7.90 -7.58
N CYS A 207 -14.72 -7.35 -7.06
CA CYS A 207 -13.55 -6.97 -7.85
C CYS A 207 -12.79 -8.18 -8.41
N PHE A 208 -12.97 -9.36 -7.80
CA PHE A 208 -12.29 -10.60 -8.21
C PHE A 208 -13.26 -11.79 -8.20
N PRO A 209 -14.21 -11.84 -9.17
CA PRO A 209 -15.25 -12.85 -9.18
C PRO A 209 -14.72 -14.29 -9.08
N GLY A 210 -15.27 -15.07 -8.15
CA GLY A 210 -14.89 -16.46 -7.93
C GLY A 210 -13.69 -16.68 -7.01
N LEU A 211 -12.99 -15.62 -6.58
CA LEU A 211 -11.88 -15.72 -5.62
C LEU A 211 -12.35 -16.21 -4.24
N ALA A 212 -13.48 -15.71 -3.74
CA ALA A 212 -14.07 -16.15 -2.48
C ALA A 212 -14.33 -17.67 -2.45
N ARG A 213 -14.89 -18.21 -3.56
CA ARG A 213 -15.08 -19.65 -3.73
C ARG A 213 -13.75 -20.41 -3.73
N GLU A 214 -12.74 -19.92 -4.44
CA GLU A 214 -11.41 -20.54 -4.47
C GLU A 214 -10.75 -20.58 -3.07
N TRP A 215 -11.00 -19.57 -2.25
CA TRP A 215 -10.42 -19.45 -0.92
C TRP A 215 -11.23 -20.12 0.20
N SER A 216 -12.42 -20.65 -0.09
CA SER A 216 -13.22 -21.45 0.86
C SER A 216 -12.45 -22.59 1.52
N LYS A 217 -11.47 -23.19 0.80
CA LYS A 217 -10.56 -24.23 1.31
C LYS A 217 -9.70 -23.80 2.51
N TRP A 218 -9.60 -22.49 2.77
CA TRP A 218 -8.87 -21.93 3.91
C TRP A 218 -9.75 -21.74 5.15
N ASP A 219 -11.00 -22.22 5.13
CA ASP A 219 -11.84 -22.36 6.33
C ASP A 219 -11.94 -21.07 7.17
N GLY A 220 -12.37 -20.00 6.51
CA GLY A 220 -12.55 -18.68 7.13
C GLY A 220 -11.26 -17.92 7.42
N ARG A 221 -10.08 -18.45 7.11
CA ARG A 221 -8.79 -17.74 7.32
C ARG A 221 -8.50 -16.64 6.31
N ARG A 222 -9.31 -16.54 5.25
CA ARG A 222 -9.21 -15.49 4.22
C ARG A 222 -10.51 -14.71 4.04
N PRO A 223 -11.01 -14.01 5.07
CA PRO A 223 -12.26 -13.29 4.97
C PRO A 223 -12.11 -12.04 4.09
N PHE A 224 -13.15 -11.75 3.31
CA PHE A 224 -13.33 -10.49 2.62
C PHE A 224 -14.07 -9.54 3.55
N VAL A 225 -13.52 -8.34 3.75
CA VAL A 225 -14.11 -7.33 4.64
C VAL A 225 -14.50 -6.05 3.90
N GLY A 226 -14.31 -6.02 2.58
CA GLY A 226 -14.51 -4.82 1.76
C GLY A 226 -13.32 -3.85 1.86
N ALA A 227 -13.36 -2.82 1.02
CA ALA A 227 -12.38 -1.74 1.09
C ALA A 227 -12.52 -0.98 2.40
N LEU A 228 -11.40 -0.71 3.08
CA LEU A 228 -11.38 0.01 4.34
C LEU A 228 -10.90 1.44 4.08
N THR A 229 -11.78 2.42 4.30
CA THR A 229 -11.48 3.84 4.16
C THR A 229 -11.81 4.58 5.45
N MET A 230 -11.05 5.64 5.72
CA MET A 230 -11.31 6.52 6.85
C MET A 230 -12.46 7.51 6.60
N GLU A 231 -12.90 7.67 5.34
CA GLU A 231 -13.89 8.67 4.91
C GLU A 231 -13.60 10.06 5.49
N MET A 232 -12.32 10.44 5.55
CA MET A 232 -11.88 11.68 6.20
C MET A 232 -12.47 12.88 5.47
N THR A 233 -13.03 13.80 6.25
CA THR A 233 -13.38 15.13 5.77
C THR A 233 -12.13 16.00 5.64
N THR A 234 -12.15 16.94 4.70
CA THR A 234 -11.08 17.93 4.50
C THR A 234 -11.65 19.34 4.50
N ASP A 235 -10.78 20.33 4.75
CA ASP A 235 -11.17 21.74 4.81
C ASP A 235 -11.71 22.29 3.47
N THR A 236 -11.54 21.53 2.38
CA THR A 236 -11.98 21.90 1.03
C THR A 236 -13.29 21.21 0.60
N ASP A 237 -13.82 20.27 1.38
CA ASP A 237 -14.98 19.46 0.98
C ASP A 237 -16.22 20.32 0.69
N ASP A 238 -16.51 21.32 1.53
CA ASP A 238 -17.65 22.23 1.35
C ASP A 238 -17.51 23.10 0.10
N GLU A 239 -16.28 23.54 -0.20
CA GLU A 239 -15.97 24.32 -1.40
C GLU A 239 -16.16 23.46 -2.66
N VAL A 240 -15.65 22.22 -2.64
CA VAL A 240 -15.79 21.26 -3.73
C VAL A 240 -17.26 20.91 -3.97
N ALA A 241 -18.00 20.60 -2.90
CA ALA A 241 -19.43 20.31 -3.00
C ALA A 241 -20.21 21.49 -3.59
N SER A 242 -19.89 22.72 -3.18
CA SER A 242 -20.50 23.94 -3.72
C SER A 242 -20.18 24.15 -5.21
N TRP A 243 -18.93 23.91 -5.62
CA TRP A 243 -18.52 24.02 -7.03
C TRP A 243 -19.17 22.94 -7.91
N ILE A 244 -19.27 21.70 -7.42
CA ILE A 244 -20.00 20.62 -8.09
C ILE A 244 -21.47 21.01 -8.27
N ALA A 245 -22.13 21.48 -7.21
CA ALA A 245 -23.56 21.85 -7.26
C ALA A 245 -23.87 23.03 -8.19
N ALA A 246 -22.90 23.90 -8.48
CA ALA A 246 -23.08 25.08 -9.32
C ALA A 246 -23.17 24.79 -10.84
N GLY A 247 -23.03 23.55 -11.28
CA GLY A 247 -23.07 23.18 -12.71
C GLY A 247 -23.36 21.71 -12.96
N THR A 248 -23.05 21.23 -14.17
CA THR A 248 -23.22 19.81 -14.55
C THR A 248 -22.21 18.90 -13.84
N PRO A 249 -22.57 17.68 -13.42
CA PRO A 249 -21.63 16.78 -12.74
C PRO A 249 -20.27 16.68 -13.46
N PRO A 250 -19.14 16.90 -12.75
CA PRO A 250 -17.82 16.90 -13.37
C PRO A 250 -17.20 15.50 -13.41
N ILE A 251 -16.34 15.24 -14.39
CA ILE A 251 -15.50 14.04 -14.40
C ILE A 251 -14.39 14.21 -13.35
N CYS A 252 -14.28 13.26 -12.43
CA CYS A 252 -13.22 13.24 -11.41
C CYS A 252 -11.94 12.57 -11.94
N PHE A 253 -10.83 13.28 -11.86
CA PHE A 253 -9.48 12.80 -12.17
C PHE A 253 -8.66 12.78 -10.88
N ALA A 254 -8.08 11.63 -10.52
CA ALA A 254 -7.25 11.49 -9.33
C ALA A 254 -5.90 10.86 -9.70
N SER A 255 -4.80 11.56 -9.43
CA SER A 255 -3.43 11.09 -9.69
C SER A 255 -2.88 10.17 -8.57
N GLY A 256 -3.50 10.19 -7.40
CA GLY A 256 -3.07 9.42 -6.24
C GLY A 256 -1.72 9.89 -5.69
N SER A 257 -0.96 8.97 -5.08
CA SER A 257 0.31 9.28 -4.42
C SER A 257 1.53 9.29 -5.36
N ILE A 258 1.36 8.95 -6.63
CA ILE A 258 2.45 8.94 -7.61
C ILE A 258 2.53 10.34 -8.24
N PRO A 259 3.68 11.03 -8.15
CA PRO A 259 3.83 12.34 -8.75
C PRO A 259 3.62 12.30 -10.27
N VAL A 260 2.87 13.28 -10.78
CA VAL A 260 2.69 13.50 -12.22
C VAL A 260 3.93 14.19 -12.77
N GLU A 261 4.40 13.77 -13.96
CA GLU A 261 5.61 14.31 -14.59
C GLU A 261 5.46 15.79 -14.97
N SER A 262 4.32 16.17 -15.56
CA SER A 262 4.00 17.57 -15.90
C SER A 262 2.57 17.90 -15.47
N PRO A 263 2.37 18.49 -14.28
CA PRO A 263 1.05 18.91 -13.79
C PRO A 263 0.36 19.88 -14.75
N THR A 264 1.09 20.84 -15.32
CA THR A 264 0.58 21.81 -16.29
C THR A 264 0.06 21.13 -17.55
N GLU A 265 0.85 20.26 -18.18
CA GLU A 265 0.41 19.55 -19.39
C GLU A 265 -0.78 18.63 -19.11
N MET A 266 -0.82 18.00 -17.93
CA MET A 266 -1.97 17.18 -17.52
C MET A 266 -3.24 18.03 -17.41
N VAL A 267 -3.19 19.19 -16.75
CA VAL A 267 -4.34 20.10 -16.62
C VAL A 267 -4.80 20.62 -17.98
N GLU A 268 -3.87 21.03 -18.85
CA GLU A 268 -4.18 21.49 -20.20
C GLU A 268 -4.82 20.39 -21.05
N MET A 269 -4.30 19.17 -20.99
CA MET A 269 -4.86 18.00 -21.66
C MET A 269 -6.27 17.71 -21.19
N ILE A 270 -6.48 17.63 -19.87
CA ILE A 270 -7.80 17.35 -19.28
C ILE A 270 -8.79 18.46 -19.64
N SER A 271 -8.37 19.73 -19.51
CA SER A 271 -9.17 20.90 -19.87
C SER A 271 -9.62 20.85 -21.33
N THR A 272 -8.69 20.53 -22.24
CA THR A 272 -8.97 20.41 -23.68
C THR A 272 -9.96 19.28 -23.97
N ALA A 273 -9.76 18.11 -23.37
CA ALA A 273 -10.66 16.97 -23.54
C ALA A 273 -12.08 17.28 -23.03
N CYS A 274 -12.18 17.88 -21.84
CA CYS A 274 -13.46 18.25 -21.25
C CYS A 274 -14.19 19.33 -22.08
N THR A 275 -13.45 20.29 -22.63
CA THR A 275 -14.01 21.29 -23.56
C THR A 275 -14.62 20.64 -24.80
N GLN A 276 -13.96 19.64 -25.38
CA GLN A 276 -14.46 18.92 -26.56
C GLN A 276 -15.71 18.09 -26.24
N LEU A 277 -15.80 17.56 -25.02
CA LEU A 277 -16.93 16.74 -24.56
C LEU A 277 -18.10 17.59 -24.00
N GLY A 278 -17.87 18.87 -23.71
CA GLY A 278 -18.84 19.71 -23.02
C GLY A 278 -18.98 19.40 -21.53
N GLU A 279 -17.95 18.78 -20.94
CA GLU A 279 -17.94 18.32 -19.55
C GLU A 279 -17.09 19.24 -18.66
N ARG A 280 -17.30 19.15 -17.34
CA ARG A 280 -16.43 19.80 -16.33
C ARG A 280 -15.44 18.79 -15.75
N ALA A 281 -14.34 19.26 -15.17
CA ALA A 281 -13.32 18.41 -14.55
C ALA A 281 -13.05 18.79 -13.10
N LEU A 282 -12.99 17.79 -12.23
CA LEU A 282 -12.45 17.90 -10.88
C LEU A 282 -11.12 17.13 -10.82
N ILE A 283 -10.01 17.82 -10.60
CA ILE A 283 -8.67 17.23 -10.51
C ILE A 283 -8.25 17.18 -9.04
N CYS A 284 -8.12 15.99 -8.49
CA CYS A 284 -7.63 15.74 -7.14
C CYS A 284 -6.11 15.53 -7.19
N ALA A 285 -5.36 16.55 -6.79
CA ALA A 285 -3.92 16.72 -6.98
C ALA A 285 -3.02 15.71 -6.24
N GLY A 286 -3.57 14.93 -5.30
CA GLY A 286 -2.84 13.86 -4.61
C GLY A 286 -1.49 14.31 -4.04
N GLY A 287 -0.42 13.63 -4.43
CA GLY A 287 0.95 13.94 -4.00
C GLY A 287 1.74 14.94 -4.88
N SER A 288 1.12 15.56 -5.90
CA SER A 288 1.83 16.50 -6.80
C SER A 288 1.46 17.96 -6.48
N ASP A 289 2.39 18.87 -6.74
CA ASP A 289 2.14 20.30 -6.64
C ASP A 289 1.46 20.83 -7.91
N PHE A 290 0.30 21.44 -7.76
CA PHE A 290 -0.48 22.07 -8.83
C PHE A 290 -0.63 23.59 -8.61
N SER A 291 0.18 24.21 -7.76
CA SER A 291 0.05 25.63 -7.41
C SER A 291 0.26 26.59 -8.59
N GLU A 292 1.03 26.20 -9.61
CA GLU A 292 1.35 27.03 -10.78
C GLU A 292 0.66 26.60 -12.09
N VAL A 293 -0.38 25.76 -12.01
CA VAL A 293 -1.09 25.28 -13.21
C VAL A 293 -2.08 26.31 -13.76
N PRO A 294 -2.34 26.32 -15.08
CA PRO A 294 -3.32 27.21 -15.67
C PRO A 294 -4.73 26.99 -15.11
N HIS A 295 -5.45 28.10 -14.88
CA HIS A 295 -6.82 28.08 -14.39
C HIS A 295 -7.82 28.12 -15.55
N PHE A 296 -8.82 27.24 -15.50
CA PHE A 296 -9.94 27.20 -16.43
C PHE A 296 -11.25 27.14 -15.63
N ASP A 297 -12.28 27.88 -16.02
CA ASP A 297 -13.54 27.95 -15.25
C ASP A 297 -14.24 26.59 -15.09
N HIS A 298 -14.10 25.70 -16.10
CA HIS A 298 -14.67 24.34 -16.09
C HIS A 298 -13.76 23.29 -15.44
N VAL A 299 -12.59 23.68 -14.93
CA VAL A 299 -11.63 22.79 -14.27
C VAL A 299 -11.35 23.27 -12.85
N LYS A 300 -11.68 22.44 -11.86
CA LYS A 300 -11.34 22.70 -10.46
C LYS A 300 -10.22 21.77 -10.05
N VAL A 301 -9.08 22.34 -9.64
CA VAL A 301 -7.98 21.60 -9.04
C VAL A 301 -8.05 21.75 -7.53
N VAL A 302 -7.98 20.63 -6.81
CA VAL A 302 -8.04 20.58 -5.35
C VAL A 302 -7.01 19.63 -4.79
N GLY A 303 -6.66 19.83 -3.52
CA GLY A 303 -5.83 18.88 -2.76
C GLY A 303 -6.61 17.61 -2.37
N PRO A 304 -6.32 17.03 -1.20
CA PRO A 304 -7.10 15.93 -0.67
C PRO A 304 -8.57 16.29 -0.46
N VAL A 305 -9.47 15.39 -0.85
CA VAL A 305 -10.93 15.51 -0.68
C VAL A 305 -11.52 14.21 -0.13
N ASN A 306 -12.71 14.29 0.45
CA ASN A 306 -13.47 13.11 0.81
C ASN A 306 -14.06 12.42 -0.42
N TYR A 307 -13.37 11.40 -0.95
CA TYR A 307 -13.83 10.65 -2.12
C TYR A 307 -15.19 9.97 -1.94
N ALA A 308 -15.59 9.60 -0.73
CA ALA A 308 -16.89 9.00 -0.47
C ALA A 308 -18.03 10.00 -0.72
N ALA A 309 -17.79 11.29 -0.48
CA ALA A 309 -18.73 12.37 -0.78
C ALA A 309 -18.63 12.86 -2.22
N VAL A 310 -17.42 12.91 -2.78
CA VAL A 310 -17.15 13.44 -4.13
C VAL A 310 -17.61 12.48 -5.24
N PHE A 311 -17.28 11.19 -5.17
CA PHE A 311 -17.56 10.26 -6.27
C PHE A 311 -19.05 10.14 -6.63
N PRO A 312 -20.01 10.11 -5.69
CA PRO A 312 -21.43 10.07 -6.05
C PRO A 312 -21.96 11.37 -6.68
N ALA A 313 -21.23 12.49 -6.55
CA ALA A 313 -21.62 13.80 -7.06
C ALA A 313 -20.98 14.14 -8.42
N CYS A 314 -20.08 13.28 -8.89
CA CYS A 314 -19.40 13.34 -10.19
C CYS A 314 -20.14 12.54 -11.26
#